data_AF-A0A1J3DI00-F1
#
_entry.id   AF-A0A1J3DI00-F1
#
_cell.length_a   1.000
_cell.length_b   1.000
_cell.length_c   1.000
_cell.angle_alpha   90.00
_cell.angle_beta   90.00
_cell.angle_gamma   90.00
#
_symmetry.space_group_name_H-M   'P 1'
#
loop_
_entity.id
_entity.type
_entity.pdbx_description
1 polymer ?
#
loop_
_entity_poly.entity_id
_entity_poly.type
_entity_poly.pdbx_seq_one_letter_code
_entity_poly.pdbx_strand_id
1 'polypeptide(L)'
;RNITNLVDSGEIDHVELLAAMDEKIAKAKEEAASRKGIIEKVDRWMLASDEERWLEEYDQDENRYSVSRNAHRNLRRAERARIAVNKITGHINNKQHKQHF
;
A
#
# COMPACT_ATOMS: atom_id res chain seq x y z
N ARG A 1 -7.13 -36.69 -10.10
CA ARG A 1 -8.61 -36.72 -9.98
C ARG A 1 -9.13 -35.36 -10.43
N ASN A 2 -10.02 -35.32 -11.40
CA ASN A 2 -10.62 -34.07 -11.90
C ASN A 2 -11.84 -33.74 -11.02
N ILE A 3 -12.01 -32.48 -10.62
CA ILE A 3 -13.12 -32.06 -9.75
C ILE A 3 -14.47 -32.35 -10.41
N THR A 4 -14.57 -32.20 -11.73
CA THR A 4 -15.78 -32.54 -12.49
C THR A 4 -16.18 -34.00 -12.30
N ASN A 5 -15.22 -34.92 -12.36
CA ASN A 5 -15.50 -36.36 -12.22
C ASN A 5 -15.90 -36.76 -10.80
N LEU A 6 -15.50 -35.98 -9.78
CA LEU A 6 -15.88 -36.19 -8.38
C LEU A 6 -17.25 -35.59 -8.03
N VAL A 7 -17.64 -34.55 -8.76
CA VAL A 7 -18.99 -33.98 -8.70
C VAL A 7 -19.97 -34.93 -9.39
N ASP A 8 -19.65 -35.43 -10.58
CA ASP A 8 -20.52 -36.33 -11.33
C ASP A 8 -20.69 -37.72 -10.65
N SER A 9 -19.73 -38.15 -9.82
CA SER A 9 -19.80 -39.42 -9.09
C SER A 9 -20.70 -39.37 -7.84
N GLY A 10 -21.17 -38.20 -7.43
CA GLY A 10 -21.93 -38.01 -6.18
C GLY A 10 -21.11 -38.26 -4.91
N GLU A 11 -19.79 -38.38 -5.03
CA GLU A 11 -18.86 -38.66 -3.94
C GLU A 11 -18.60 -37.40 -3.07
N ILE A 12 -18.94 -36.22 -3.58
CA ILE A 12 -18.85 -34.93 -2.89
C ILE A 12 -20.25 -34.34 -2.75
N ASP A 13 -20.64 -33.97 -1.52
CA ASP A 13 -21.86 -33.20 -1.29
C ASP A 13 -21.76 -31.83 -1.96
N HIS A 14 -22.66 -31.57 -2.91
CA HIS A 14 -22.63 -30.37 -3.72
C HIS A 14 -22.90 -29.11 -2.92
N VAL A 15 -23.70 -29.20 -1.85
CA VAL A 15 -24.02 -28.06 -0.98
C VAL A 15 -22.78 -27.65 -0.19
N GLU A 16 -22.09 -28.61 0.43
CA GLU A 16 -20.84 -28.37 1.15
C GLU A 16 -19.73 -27.84 0.22
N LEU A 17 -19.62 -28.37 -1.01
CA LEU A 17 -18.65 -27.89 -1.99
C LEU A 17 -18.89 -26.42 -2.36
N LEU A 18 -20.15 -26.05 -2.64
CA LEU A 18 -20.51 -24.66 -2.97
C LEU A 18 -20.20 -23.73 -1.81
N ALA A 19 -20.56 -24.11 -0.57
CA ALA A 19 -20.25 -23.32 0.61
C ALA A 19 -18.73 -23.10 0.79
N ALA A 20 -17.91 -24.13 0.57
CA ALA A 20 -16.46 -24.02 0.65
C ALA A 20 -15.86 -23.16 -0.48
N MET A 21 -16.47 -23.15 -1.67
CA MET A 21 -16.07 -22.25 -2.76
C MET A 21 -16.42 -20.80 -2.43
N ASP A 22 -17.61 -20.54 -1.90
CA ASP A 22 -18.04 -19.21 -1.48
C ASP A 22 -17.14 -18.64 -0.37
N GLU A 23 -16.75 -19.48 0.59
CA GLU A 23 -15.78 -19.09 1.64
C GLU A 23 -14.42 -18.71 1.04
N LYS A 24 -13.90 -19.52 0.10
CA LYS A 24 -12.64 -19.21 -0.59
C LYS A 24 -12.73 -17.92 -1.41
N ILE A 25 -13.85 -17.67 -2.07
CA ILE A 25 -14.10 -16.42 -2.80
C ILE A 25 -14.13 -15.24 -1.83
N ALA A 26 -14.83 -15.37 -0.70
CA ALA A 26 -14.91 -14.32 0.32
C ALA A 26 -13.51 -13.97 0.86
N LYS A 27 -12.72 -14.99 1.23
CA LYS A 27 -11.34 -14.81 1.68
C LYS A 27 -10.45 -14.15 0.62
N ALA A 28 -10.53 -14.59 -0.63
CA ALA A 28 -9.77 -13.99 -1.72
C ALA A 28 -10.12 -12.50 -1.93
N LYS A 29 -11.40 -12.13 -1.79
CA LYS A 29 -11.86 -10.74 -1.85
C LYS A 29 -11.32 -9.90 -0.69
N GLU A 30 -11.31 -10.44 0.52
CA GLU A 30 -10.75 -9.77 1.71
C GLU A 30 -9.24 -9.53 1.54
N GLU A 31 -8.50 -10.56 1.10
CA GLU A 31 -7.06 -10.43 0.84
C GLU A 31 -6.77 -9.39 -0.24
N ALA A 32 -7.56 -9.36 -1.34
CA ALA A 32 -7.43 -8.37 -2.39
C ALA A 32 -7.70 -6.94 -1.88
N ALA A 33 -8.73 -6.75 -1.05
CA ALA A 33 -9.04 -5.47 -0.42
C ALA A 33 -7.91 -5.01 0.52
N SER A 34 -7.32 -5.93 1.28
CA SER A 34 -6.17 -5.66 2.15
C SER A 34 -4.94 -5.20 1.34
N ARG A 35 -4.63 -5.90 0.22
CA ARG A 35 -3.52 -5.54 -0.68
C ARG A 35 -3.70 -4.15 -1.29
N LYS A 36 -4.93 -3.77 -1.67
CA LYS A 36 -5.22 -2.44 -2.21
C LYS A 36 -4.76 -1.32 -1.27
N GLY A 37 -5.07 -1.43 0.02
CA GLY A 37 -4.67 -0.42 1.01
C GLY A 37 -3.16 -0.32 1.23
N ILE A 38 -2.41 -1.39 0.96
CA ILE A 38 -0.94 -1.40 0.99
C ILE A 38 -0.39 -0.69 -0.25
N ILE A 39 -0.87 -1.05 -1.45
CA ILE A 39 -0.44 -0.45 -2.72
C ILE A 39 -0.66 1.07 -2.68
N GLU A 40 -1.83 1.54 -2.26
CA GLU A 40 -2.11 2.97 -2.14
C GLU A 40 -1.16 3.70 -1.17
N LYS A 41 -0.67 3.02 -0.12
CA LYS A 41 0.31 3.60 0.81
C LYS A 41 1.70 3.65 0.17
N VAL A 42 2.08 2.61 -0.57
CA VAL A 42 3.35 2.57 -1.30
C VAL A 42 3.38 3.66 -2.38
N ASP A 43 2.31 3.82 -3.15
CA ASP A 43 2.22 4.86 -4.19
C ASP A 43 2.37 6.27 -3.61
N ARG A 44 1.68 6.54 -2.48
CA ARG A 44 1.83 7.82 -1.76
C ARG A 44 3.25 8.02 -1.23
N TRP A 45 3.90 6.95 -0.79
CA TRP A 45 5.27 7.01 -0.30
C TRP A 45 6.26 7.32 -1.44
N MET A 46 6.13 6.66 -2.59
CA MET A 46 6.98 6.93 -3.75
C MET A 46 6.87 8.40 -4.20
N LEU A 47 5.65 8.94 -4.30
CA LEU A 47 5.44 10.35 -4.65
C LEU A 47 6.06 11.31 -3.62
N ALA A 48 5.98 10.97 -2.33
CA ALA A 48 6.60 11.77 -1.26
C ALA A 48 8.13 11.70 -1.32
N SER A 49 8.71 10.54 -1.64
CA SER A 49 10.15 10.37 -1.80
C SER A 49 10.71 11.10 -3.02
N ASP A 50 10.00 11.09 -4.15
CA ASP A 50 10.40 11.86 -5.33
C ASP A 50 10.36 13.37 -5.05
N GLU A 51 9.35 13.84 -4.31
CA GLU A 51 9.27 15.23 -3.88
C GLU A 51 10.45 15.60 -2.96
N GLU A 52 10.77 14.76 -1.97
CA GLU A 52 11.89 14.99 -1.05
C GLU A 52 13.22 15.07 -1.80
N ARG A 53 13.49 14.15 -2.73
CA ARG A 53 14.70 14.19 -3.57
C ARG A 53 14.80 15.50 -4.36
N TRP A 54 13.68 15.93 -4.96
CA TRP A 54 13.64 17.19 -5.71
C TRP A 54 13.92 18.40 -4.80
N LEU A 55 13.54 18.35 -3.53
CA LEU A 55 13.84 19.41 -2.56
C LEU A 55 15.29 19.42 -2.11
N GLU A 56 15.90 18.25 -1.93
CA GLU A 56 17.34 18.15 -1.64
C GLU A 56 18.17 18.78 -2.77
N GLU A 57 17.81 18.51 -4.03
CA GLU A 57 18.41 19.14 -5.20
C GLU A 57 18.18 20.66 -5.22
N TYR A 58 16.96 21.11 -4.89
CA TYR A 58 16.61 22.53 -4.80
C TYR A 58 17.34 23.27 -3.67
N ASP A 59 17.58 22.62 -2.53
CA ASP A 59 18.30 23.19 -1.40
C ASP A 59 19.79 23.39 -1.69
N GLN A 60 20.35 22.59 -2.60
CA GLN A 60 21.74 22.69 -3.06
C GLN A 60 21.94 23.71 -4.19
N ASP A 61 20.86 24.23 -4.78
CA ASP A 61 20.93 25.23 -5.85
C ASP A 61 21.32 26.61 -5.29
N GLU A 62 22.52 27.09 -5.61
CA GLU A 62 23.01 28.41 -5.19
C GLU A 62 22.17 29.58 -5.75
N ASN A 63 21.44 29.36 -6.85
CA ASN A 63 20.53 30.34 -7.45
C ASN A 63 19.10 30.27 -6.89
N ARG A 64 18.85 29.46 -5.85
CA ARG A 64 17.54 29.24 -5.22
C ARG A 64 16.76 30.52 -4.87
N TYR A 65 17.47 31.55 -4.43
CA TYR A 65 16.88 32.84 -4.03
C TYR A 65 16.67 33.81 -5.20
N SER A 66 17.25 33.55 -6.37
CA SER A 66 17.07 34.39 -7.57
C SER A 66 15.70 34.17 -8.24
N VAL A 67 15.08 32.99 -8.05
CA VAL A 67 13.79 32.60 -8.68
C VAL A 67 12.63 32.76 -7.70
N SER A 68 12.34 34.00 -7.28
CA SER A 68 11.29 34.27 -6.30
C SER A 68 9.88 34.33 -6.93
N ARG A 69 9.13 33.23 -6.79
CA ARG A 69 7.67 33.29 -6.61
C ARG A 69 7.02 32.07 -5.95
N ASN A 70 7.70 30.92 -5.86
CA ASN A 70 7.09 29.68 -5.34
C ASN A 70 7.92 28.90 -4.30
N ALA A 71 9.08 29.40 -3.88
CA ALA A 71 9.99 28.71 -2.92
C ALA A 71 9.29 28.24 -1.62
N HIS A 72 8.45 29.10 -1.03
CA HIS A 72 7.69 28.77 0.18
C HIS A 72 6.63 27.67 -0.04
N ARG A 73 6.05 27.56 -1.24
CA ARG A 73 5.07 26.49 -1.57
C ARG A 73 5.77 25.14 -1.69
N ASN A 74 6.98 25.14 -2.23
CA ASN A 74 7.84 23.97 -2.35
C ASN A 74 8.27 23.47 -0.96
N LEU A 75 8.75 24.37 -0.09
CA LEU A 75 9.07 24.04 1.32
C LEU A 75 7.87 23.47 2.09
N ARG A 76 6.67 24.01 1.88
CA ARG A 76 5.45 23.48 2.52
C ARG A 76 5.06 22.09 1.99
N ARG A 77 5.43 21.77 0.74
CA ARG A 77 5.20 20.48 0.12
C ARG A 77 6.20 19.43 0.64
N ALA A 78 7.45 19.84 0.86
CA ALA A 78 8.50 19.09 1.59
C ALA A 78 8.02 18.58 2.94
N GLU A 79 7.57 19.50 3.79
CA GLU A 79 7.19 19.17 5.16
C GLU A 79 6.03 18.17 5.19
N ARG A 80 5.10 18.28 4.23
CA ARG A 80 3.99 17.33 4.08
C ARG A 80 4.48 15.95 3.65
N ALA A 81 5.44 15.87 2.74
CA ALA A 81 6.04 14.62 2.28
C ALA A 81 6.73 13.91 3.46
N ARG A 82 7.58 14.64 4.20
CA ARG A 82 8.30 14.14 5.39
C ARG A 82 7.36 13.61 6.47
N ILE A 83 6.30 14.36 6.81
CA ILE A 83 5.28 13.91 7.78
C ILE A 83 4.57 12.64 7.30
N ALA A 84 4.27 12.52 6.01
CA ALA A 84 3.61 11.33 5.46
C ALA A 84 4.51 10.10 5.53
N VAL A 85 5.79 10.23 5.16
CA VAL A 85 6.81 9.18 5.28
C VAL A 85 6.94 8.73 6.74
N ASN A 86 7.12 9.65 7.68
CA ASN A 86 7.28 9.35 9.10
C ASN A 86 6.08 8.58 9.68
N LYS A 87 4.85 8.96 9.30
CA LYS A 87 3.64 8.24 9.72
C LYS A 87 3.66 6.80 9.20
N ILE A 88 4.04 6.58 7.94
CA ILE A 88 4.08 5.24 7.35
C ILE A 88 5.14 4.37 8.05
N THR A 89 6.35 4.89 8.25
CA THR A 89 7.43 4.20 8.98
C THR A 89 6.98 3.80 10.38
N GLY A 90 6.29 4.70 11.11
CA GLY A 90 5.73 4.38 12.43
C GLY A 90 4.71 3.23 12.41
N HIS A 91 3.87 3.13 11.38
CA HIS A 91 2.91 2.02 11.26
C HIS A 91 3.58 0.69 10.90
N ILE A 92 4.61 0.71 10.05
CA ILE A 92 5.38 -0.49 9.68
C ILE A 92 6.09 -1.05 10.92
N ASN A 93 6.76 -0.19 11.69
CA ASN A 93 7.48 -0.59 12.91
C ASN A 93 6.53 -1.13 14.00
N ASN A 94 5.34 -0.52 14.15
CA ASN A 94 4.34 -0.98 15.12
C ASN A 94 3.76 -2.37 14.73
N LYS A 95 3.55 -2.62 13.44
CA LYS A 95 3.13 -3.95 12.96
C LYS A 95 4.19 -5.02 13.20
N GLN A 96 5.47 -4.71 13.03
CA GLN A 96 6.57 -5.65 13.35
C GLN A 96 6.59 -5.98 14.85
N HIS A 97 6.42 -4.99 15.73
CA HIS A 97 6.35 -5.24 17.18
C HIS A 97 5.17 -6.12 17.61
N LYS A 98 4.02 -6.06 16.92
CA LYS A 98 2.84 -6.87 17.25
C LYS A 98 2.88 -8.31 16.70
N GLN A 99 3.77 -8.64 15.77
CA GLN A 99 3.91 -10.01 15.25
C GLN A 99 4.91 -10.85 16.07
N HIS A 100 5.60 -10.25 17.03
CA HIS A 100 6.53 -10.92 17.95
C HIS A 100 5.91 -11.23 19.33
N PHE A 101 4.59 -11.05 19.50
CA PHE A 101 3.83 -11.44 20.69
C PHE A 101 2.61 -12.27 20.29
#